data_AF-A0A7C6PHQ4-F1
#
_entry.id   AF-A0A7C6PHQ4-F1
#
_cell.length_a   1.000
_cell.length_b   1.000
_cell.length_c   1.000
_cell.angle_alpha   90.00
_cell.angle_beta   90.00
_cell.angle_gamma   90.00
#
_symmetry.space_group_name_H-M   'P 1'
#
loop_
_entity.id
_entity.type
_entity.pdbx_description
1 polymer ?
#
loop_
_entity_poly.entity_id
_entity_poly.type
_entity_poly.pdbx_seq_one_letter_code
_entity_poly.pdbx_strand_id
1 'polypeptide(L)'
;MPISWTADLDTGIPLIDQQHRRIVDFINHLEVAKNAGDKEAVKQIVYDCVDYTLSHFAFEESLQEEAGYAYCKPHKKVHELFARKVSEYQERMDLGDDVAEELHATLARWLVNHIKRDDADYVESVRASMAPGARARAEENKKPGWFRRLFGR
;
A
#
# COMPACT_ATOMS: atom_id res chain seq x y z
N MET A 1 -13.13 -11.39 -13.11
CA MET A 1 -13.28 -12.37 -12.00
C MET A 1 -12.95 -11.68 -10.69
N PRO A 2 -13.74 -11.91 -9.63
CA PRO A 2 -13.46 -11.35 -8.32
C PRO A 2 -12.17 -11.92 -7.72
N ILE A 3 -11.48 -11.12 -6.92
CA ILE A 3 -10.36 -11.54 -6.10
C ILE A 3 -10.92 -12.22 -4.84
N SER A 4 -10.50 -13.46 -4.63
CA SER A 4 -10.70 -14.15 -3.35
C SER A 4 -9.48 -13.93 -2.46
N TRP A 5 -9.70 -13.51 -1.23
CA TRP A 5 -8.61 -13.39 -0.27
C TRP A 5 -8.05 -14.75 0.12
N THR A 6 -6.73 -14.88 0.11
CA THR A 6 -5.99 -16.10 0.47
C THR A 6 -4.89 -15.77 1.46
N ALA A 7 -4.44 -16.76 2.24
CA ALA A 7 -3.49 -16.55 3.34
C ALA A 7 -2.12 -16.01 2.89
N ASP A 8 -1.76 -16.19 1.61
CA ASP A 8 -0.54 -15.64 1.00
C ASP A 8 -0.66 -14.14 0.64
N LEU A 9 -1.80 -13.51 0.92
CA LEU A 9 -1.98 -12.05 0.90
C LEU A 9 -1.88 -11.43 2.30
N ASP A 10 -1.80 -12.24 3.36
CA ASP A 10 -1.64 -11.70 4.72
C ASP A 10 -0.18 -11.28 4.94
N THR A 11 0.04 -10.00 5.20
CA THR A 11 1.32 -9.45 5.66
C THR A 11 1.60 -9.81 7.12
N GLY A 12 0.55 -10.15 7.88
CA GLY A 12 0.62 -10.41 9.31
C GLY A 12 0.69 -9.14 10.15
N ILE A 13 0.47 -7.97 9.54
CA ILE A 13 0.24 -6.69 10.21
C ILE A 13 -1.27 -6.42 10.11
N PRO A 14 -2.07 -6.63 11.18
CA PRO A 14 -3.53 -6.69 11.08
C PRO A 14 -4.19 -5.47 10.44
N LEU A 15 -3.64 -4.27 10.67
CA LEU A 15 -4.18 -3.04 10.11
C LEU A 15 -3.91 -2.92 8.60
N ILE A 16 -2.75 -3.39 8.13
CA ILE A 16 -2.44 -3.45 6.69
C ILE A 16 -3.33 -4.48 6.01
N ASP A 17 -3.46 -5.68 6.58
CA ASP A 17 -4.31 -6.72 6.03
C ASP A 17 -5.79 -6.26 5.94
N GLN A 18 -6.26 -5.48 6.91
CA GLN A 18 -7.59 -4.88 6.86
C GLN A 18 -7.73 -3.86 5.72
N GLN A 19 -6.73 -3.01 5.52
CA GLN A 19 -6.73 -2.02 4.44
C GLN A 19 -6.69 -2.70 3.06
N HIS A 20 -5.82 -3.69 2.87
CA HIS A 20 -5.75 -4.46 1.62
C HIS A 20 -7.08 -5.18 1.32
N ARG A 21 -7.71 -5.80 2.33
CA ARG A 21 -9.04 -6.42 2.16
C ARG A 21 -10.09 -5.41 1.71
N ARG A 22 -10.03 -4.19 2.24
CA ARG A 22 -10.94 -3.12 1.81
C ARG A 22 -10.72 -2.71 0.35
N ILE A 23 -9.46 -2.66 -0.11
CA ILE A 23 -9.14 -2.41 -1.53
C ILE A 23 -9.66 -3.57 -2.40
N VAL A 24 -9.49 -4.82 -1.95
CA VAL A 24 -10.07 -6.00 -2.61
C VAL A 24 -11.59 -5.89 -2.75
N ASP A 25 -12.30 -5.43 -1.72
CA ASP A 25 -13.75 -5.21 -1.78
C ASP A 25 -14.13 -4.20 -2.86
N PHE A 26 -13.40 -3.09 -2.99
CA PHE A 26 -13.63 -2.11 -4.06
C PHE A 26 -13.44 -2.73 -5.45
N ILE A 27 -12.36 -3.49 -5.66
CA ILE A 27 -12.10 -4.16 -6.94
C ILE A 27 -13.19 -5.19 -7.26
N ASN A 28 -13.68 -5.92 -6.26
CA ASN A 28 -14.77 -6.86 -6.42
C ASN A 28 -16.11 -6.17 -6.73
N HIS A 29 -16.40 -5.02 -6.11
CA HIS A 29 -17.57 -4.23 -6.46
C HIS A 29 -17.47 -3.63 -7.88
N LEU A 30 -16.26 -3.24 -8.30
CA LEU A 30 -16.01 -2.78 -9.67
C LEU A 30 -16.34 -3.87 -10.69
N GLU A 31 -15.96 -5.13 -10.44
CA GLU A 31 -16.33 -6.26 -11.29
C GLU A 31 -17.86 -6.39 -11.44
N VAL A 32 -18.60 -6.25 -10.33
CA VAL A 32 -20.07 -6.34 -10.34
C VAL A 32 -20.68 -5.20 -11.14
N ALA A 33 -20.27 -3.96 -10.89
CA ALA A 33 -20.79 -2.78 -11.59
C ALA A 33 -20.48 -2.83 -13.10
N LYS A 34 -19.26 -3.24 -13.45
CA LYS A 34 -18.85 -3.49 -14.84
C LYS A 34 -19.74 -4.52 -15.51
N ASN A 35 -19.97 -5.67 -14.89
CA ASN A 35 -20.79 -6.75 -15.45
C ASN A 35 -22.27 -6.36 -15.60
N ALA A 36 -22.74 -5.42 -14.77
CA ALA A 36 -24.08 -4.83 -14.88
C ALA A 36 -24.18 -3.73 -15.95
N GLY A 37 -23.06 -3.26 -16.50
CA GLY A 37 -23.02 -2.12 -17.42
C GLY A 37 -23.33 -0.76 -16.76
N ASP A 38 -23.20 -0.67 -15.43
CA ASP A 38 -23.51 0.54 -14.67
C ASP A 38 -22.29 1.47 -14.64
N LYS A 39 -22.22 2.37 -15.63
CA LYS A 39 -21.09 3.29 -15.81
C LYS A 39 -20.93 4.29 -14.65
N GLU A 40 -22.03 4.72 -14.04
CA GLU A 40 -21.97 5.66 -12.91
C GLU A 40 -21.45 4.97 -11.66
N ALA A 41 -21.90 3.73 -11.38
CA ALA A 41 -21.37 2.93 -10.29
C ALA A 41 -19.89 2.61 -10.50
N VAL A 42 -19.49 2.22 -11.72
CA VAL A 42 -18.08 2.03 -12.08
C VAL A 42 -17.27 3.28 -11.76
N LYS A 43 -17.74 4.45 -12.18
CA LYS A 43 -17.09 5.72 -11.90
C LYS A 43 -16.94 5.94 -10.40
N GLN A 44 -18.03 5.93 -9.65
CA GLN A 44 -17.99 6.18 -8.20
C GLN A 44 -17.04 5.22 -7.48
N ILE A 45 -17.11 3.92 -7.76
CA ILE A 45 -16.25 2.90 -7.13
C ILE A 45 -14.77 3.16 -7.43
N VAL A 46 -14.43 3.59 -8.65
CA VAL A 46 -13.05 3.89 -9.02
C VAL A 46 -12.52 5.09 -8.23
N TYR A 47 -13.30 6.18 -8.10
CA TYR A 47 -12.87 7.33 -7.30
C TYR A 47 -12.69 6.95 -5.82
N ASP A 48 -13.64 6.21 -5.25
CA ASP A 48 -13.55 5.76 -3.85
C ASP A 48 -12.35 4.82 -3.64
N CYS A 49 -12.11 3.91 -4.58
CA CYS A 49 -10.97 3.00 -4.55
C CYS A 49 -9.64 3.77 -4.59
N VAL A 50 -9.53 4.79 -5.46
CA VAL A 50 -8.32 5.61 -5.58
C VAL A 50 -8.06 6.40 -4.30
N ASP A 51 -9.06 7.11 -3.79
CA ASP A 51 -8.92 7.91 -2.57
C ASP A 51 -8.47 7.04 -1.39
N TYR A 52 -9.12 5.88 -1.21
CA TYR A 52 -8.75 4.93 -0.17
C TYR A 52 -7.33 4.38 -0.37
N THR A 53 -6.95 4.02 -1.61
CA THR A 53 -5.62 3.48 -1.91
C THR A 53 -4.51 4.50 -1.65
N LEU A 54 -4.73 5.78 -1.97
CA LEU A 54 -3.77 6.85 -1.67
C LEU A 54 -3.57 7.02 -0.15
N SER A 55 -4.65 6.93 0.63
CA SER A 55 -4.57 6.98 2.09
C SER A 55 -3.81 5.78 2.67
N HIS A 56 -4.00 4.60 2.08
CA HIS A 56 -3.29 3.37 2.43
C HIS A 56 -1.78 3.48 2.11
N PHE A 57 -1.40 3.97 0.93
CA PHE A 57 0.01 4.20 0.58
C PHE A 57 0.70 5.16 1.54
N ALA A 58 0.04 6.28 1.88
CA ALA A 58 0.60 7.23 2.84
C ALA A 58 0.81 6.59 4.22
N PHE A 59 -0.11 5.71 4.63
CA PHE A 59 0.01 4.96 5.87
C PHE A 59 1.20 3.99 5.85
N GLU A 60 1.35 3.18 4.80
CA GLU A 60 2.48 2.27 4.65
C GLU A 60 3.82 2.99 4.58
N GLU A 61 3.91 4.06 3.80
CA GLU A 61 5.11 4.89 3.70
C GLU A 61 5.52 5.42 5.07
N SER A 62 4.55 5.88 5.89
CA SER A 62 4.84 6.33 7.25
C SER A 62 5.40 5.21 8.14
N LEU A 63 4.84 3.99 8.04
CA LEU A 63 5.34 2.83 8.78
C LEU A 63 6.75 2.43 8.33
N GLN A 64 7.01 2.44 7.03
CA GLN A 64 8.31 2.13 6.47
C GLN A 64 9.38 3.15 6.90
N GLU A 65 9.03 4.45 6.90
CA GLU A 65 9.91 5.52 7.36
C GLU A 65 10.22 5.39 8.85
N GLU A 66 9.20 5.17 9.70
CA GLU A 66 9.37 4.97 11.14
C GLU A 66 10.22 3.73 11.47
N ALA A 67 10.07 2.67 10.67
CA ALA A 67 10.85 1.45 10.80
C ALA A 67 12.29 1.58 10.28
N GLY A 68 12.62 2.67 9.56
CA GLY A 68 13.91 2.84 8.92
C GLY A 68 14.15 1.85 7.77
N TYR A 69 13.09 1.44 7.07
CA TYR A 69 13.18 0.48 5.97
C TYR A 69 14.02 1.07 4.81
N ALA A 70 15.10 0.37 4.43
CA ALA A 70 16.10 0.87 3.50
C ALA A 70 15.56 1.17 2.09
N TYR A 71 14.49 0.46 1.67
CA TYR A 71 13.90 0.60 0.33
C TYR A 71 12.59 1.40 0.33
N CYS A 72 12.32 2.20 1.37
CA CYS A 72 11.15 3.06 1.45
C CYS A 72 11.02 4.01 0.22
N LYS A 73 12.14 4.61 -0.23
CA LYS A 73 12.13 5.49 -1.42
C LYS A 73 11.75 4.75 -2.71
N PRO A 74 12.38 3.61 -3.07
CA PRO A 74 11.91 2.78 -4.16
C PRO A 74 10.45 2.35 -4.06
N HIS A 75 10.00 1.92 -2.87
CA HIS A 75 8.62 1.46 -2.66
C HIS A 75 7.61 2.60 -2.90
N LYS A 76 7.85 3.78 -2.31
CA LYS A 76 7.08 5.00 -2.63
C LYS A 76 7.03 5.31 -4.12
N LYS A 77 8.11 5.04 -4.85
CA LYS A 77 8.12 5.25 -6.31
C LYS A 77 7.17 4.29 -7.04
N VAL A 78 7.04 3.05 -6.56
CA VAL A 78 6.05 2.09 -7.09
C VAL A 78 4.63 2.62 -6.87
N HIS A 79 4.33 3.15 -5.68
CA HIS A 79 3.04 3.81 -5.39
C HIS A 79 2.75 4.99 -6.31
N GLU A 80 3.70 5.92 -6.47
CA GLU A 80 3.53 7.11 -7.32
C GLU A 80 3.24 6.75 -8.78
N LEU A 81 3.90 5.71 -9.30
CA LEU A 81 3.69 5.24 -10.67
C LEU A 81 2.31 4.61 -10.84
N PHE A 82 1.87 3.82 -9.86
CA PHE A 82 0.54 3.24 -9.88
C PHE A 82 -0.55 4.28 -9.75
N ALA A 83 -0.43 5.23 -8.81
CA ALA A 83 -1.38 6.32 -8.65
C ALA A 83 -1.58 7.11 -9.95
N ARG A 84 -0.48 7.47 -10.63
CA ARG A 84 -0.53 8.13 -11.94
C ARG A 84 -1.24 7.28 -12.97
N LYS A 85 -0.96 5.97 -13.00
CA LYS A 85 -1.60 5.05 -13.94
C LYS A 85 -3.11 5.00 -13.73
N VAL A 86 -3.58 5.05 -12.49
CA VAL A 86 -5.01 5.08 -12.20
C VAL A 86 -5.64 6.43 -12.53
N SER A 87 -4.95 7.54 -12.31
CA SER A 87 -5.43 8.87 -12.75
C SER A 87 -5.63 8.95 -14.27
N GLU A 88 -4.76 8.33 -15.08
CA GLU A 88 -4.97 8.23 -16.53
C GLU A 88 -6.30 7.52 -16.88
N TYR A 89 -6.70 6.51 -16.11
CA TYR A 89 -8.00 5.86 -16.31
C TYR A 89 -9.17 6.75 -15.90
N GLN A 90 -9.05 7.48 -14.79
CA GLN A 90 -10.08 8.43 -14.36
C GLN A 90 -10.31 9.51 -15.42
N GLU A 91 -9.24 10.08 -15.99
CA GLU A 91 -9.32 11.05 -17.09
C GLU A 91 -10.02 10.47 -18.32
N ARG A 92 -9.64 9.25 -18.73
CA ARG A 92 -10.30 8.56 -19.86
C ARG A 92 -11.78 8.31 -19.61
N MET A 93 -12.15 7.91 -18.39
CA MET A 93 -13.55 7.74 -17.99
C MET A 93 -14.34 9.05 -18.03
N ASP A 94 -13.72 10.15 -17.59
CA ASP A 94 -14.33 11.50 -17.66
C ASP A 94 -14.55 11.97 -19.11
N LEU A 95 -13.72 11.51 -20.04
CA LEU A 95 -13.89 11.75 -21.48
C LEU A 95 -14.90 10.80 -22.15
N GLY A 96 -15.42 9.81 -21.41
CA GLY A 96 -16.44 8.88 -21.87
C GLY A 96 -15.91 7.55 -22.43
N ASP A 97 -14.60 7.29 -22.32
CA ASP A 97 -14.02 6.00 -22.72
C ASP A 97 -14.55 4.86 -21.84
N ASP A 98 -14.82 3.70 -22.45
CA ASP A 98 -15.08 2.47 -21.70
C ASP A 98 -13.75 1.77 -21.38
N VAL A 99 -13.29 1.95 -20.14
CA VAL A 99 -12.03 1.39 -19.63
C VAL A 99 -12.24 0.39 -18.50
N ALA A 100 -13.49 0.05 -18.18
CA ALA A 100 -13.82 -0.66 -16.94
C ALA A 100 -13.14 -2.04 -16.84
N GLU A 101 -13.09 -2.79 -17.95
CA GLU A 101 -12.41 -4.09 -18.02
C GLU A 101 -10.89 -3.95 -17.85
N GLU A 102 -10.29 -3.01 -18.60
CA GLU A 102 -8.85 -2.74 -18.59
C GLU A 102 -8.37 -2.28 -17.20
N LEU A 103 -9.13 -1.36 -16.60
CA LEU A 103 -8.87 -0.84 -15.27
C LEU A 103 -9.02 -1.93 -14.21
N HIS A 104 -10.12 -2.67 -14.20
CA HIS A 104 -10.31 -3.78 -13.26
C HIS A 104 -9.16 -4.78 -13.32
N ALA A 105 -8.77 -5.21 -14.53
CA ALA A 105 -7.64 -6.13 -14.72
C ALA A 105 -6.30 -5.53 -14.24
N THR A 106 -6.11 -4.22 -14.42
CA THR A 106 -4.92 -3.50 -13.96
C THR A 106 -4.86 -3.44 -12.43
N LEU A 107 -5.95 -3.01 -11.78
CA LEU A 107 -6.05 -2.91 -10.32
C LEU A 107 -5.83 -4.28 -9.67
N ALA A 108 -6.54 -5.30 -10.14
CA ALA A 108 -6.49 -6.63 -9.56
C ALA A 108 -5.10 -7.26 -9.66
N ARG A 109 -4.47 -7.16 -10.84
CA ARG A 109 -3.12 -7.70 -11.06
C ARG A 109 -2.09 -6.94 -10.25
N TRP A 110 -2.19 -5.62 -10.20
CA TRP A 110 -1.22 -4.80 -9.49
C TRP A 110 -1.28 -5.08 -7.99
N LEU A 111 -2.46 -5.01 -7.37
CA LEU A 111 -2.63 -5.20 -5.93
C LEU A 111 -2.08 -6.57 -5.48
N VAL A 112 -2.48 -7.66 -6.15
CA VAL A 112 -2.04 -9.01 -5.76
C VAL A 112 -0.52 -9.17 -5.88
N ASN A 113 0.09 -8.62 -6.94
CA ASN A 113 1.54 -8.71 -7.11
C ASN A 113 2.29 -7.82 -6.14
N HIS A 114 1.75 -6.64 -5.84
CA HIS A 114 2.34 -5.66 -4.94
C HIS A 114 2.40 -6.19 -3.51
N ILE A 115 1.26 -6.67 -2.98
CA ILE A 115 1.19 -7.29 -1.66
C ILE A 115 2.20 -8.42 -1.51
N LYS A 116 2.24 -9.31 -2.51
CA LYS A 116 3.09 -10.53 -2.47
C LYS A 116 4.58 -10.27 -2.63
N ARG A 117 4.97 -9.10 -3.12
CA ARG A 117 6.37 -8.80 -3.46
C ARG A 117 6.85 -7.59 -2.70
N ASP A 118 6.31 -6.43 -3.00
CA ASP A 118 6.78 -5.15 -2.46
C ASP A 118 6.39 -4.99 -0.98
N ASP A 119 5.16 -5.35 -0.59
CA ASP A 119 4.71 -5.15 0.79
C ASP A 119 5.34 -6.17 1.73
N ALA A 120 5.43 -7.43 1.28
CA ALA A 120 6.09 -8.51 1.99
C ALA A 120 7.54 -8.16 2.40
N ASP A 121 8.27 -7.39 1.58
CA ASP A 121 9.66 -7.03 1.83
C ASP A 121 9.85 -6.10 3.04
N TYR A 122 8.87 -5.22 3.35
CA TYR A 122 9.00 -4.30 4.49
C TYR A 122 8.53 -4.90 5.82
N VAL A 123 7.72 -5.98 5.78
CA VAL A 123 7.02 -6.53 6.95
C VAL A 123 7.96 -6.79 8.12
N GLU A 124 9.11 -7.43 7.88
CA GLU A 124 10.07 -7.75 8.95
C GLU A 124 10.58 -6.48 9.64
N SER A 125 10.94 -5.46 8.87
CA SER A 125 11.45 -4.19 9.39
C SER A 125 10.41 -3.48 10.24
N VAL A 126 9.16 -3.45 9.79
CA VAL A 126 8.05 -2.81 10.51
C VAL A 126 7.69 -3.60 11.78
N ARG A 127 7.61 -4.93 11.72
CA ARG A 127 7.34 -5.74 12.92
C ARG A 127 8.44 -5.62 13.96
N ALA A 128 9.70 -5.52 13.53
CA ALA A 128 10.83 -5.28 14.43
C ALA A 128 10.76 -3.91 15.11
N SER A 129 10.31 -2.86 14.40
CA SER A 129 10.16 -1.51 14.97
C SER A 129 9.00 -1.42 15.97
N MET A 130 7.96 -2.25 15.81
CA MET A 130 6.80 -2.35 16.70
C MET A 130 7.05 -3.21 17.96
N ALA A 131 8.13 -3.99 18.00
CA ALA A 131 8.40 -4.91 19.11
C ALA A 131 8.68 -4.15 20.44
N PRO A 132 8.22 -4.67 21.59
CA PRO A 132 8.52 -4.09 22.90
C PRO A 132 10.03 -3.92 23.11
N GLY A 133 10.48 -2.69 23.38
CA GLY A 133 11.89 -2.36 23.62
C GLY A 133 12.69 -1.89 22.40
N ALA A 134 12.12 -1.91 21.18
CA ALA A 134 12.79 -1.39 19.98
C ALA A 134 13.12 0.11 20.08
N ARG A 135 12.18 0.90 20.62
CA ARG A 135 12.37 2.35 20.86
C ARG A 135 13.50 2.66 21.85
N ALA A 136 13.70 1.82 22.87
CA ALA A 136 14.78 2.01 23.85
C ALA A 136 16.19 1.80 23.24
N ARG A 137 16.35 0.80 22.35
CA ARG A 137 17.61 0.55 21.63
C ARG A 137 17.94 1.63 20.60
N ALA A 138 16.92 2.18 19.93
CA ALA A 138 17.13 3.26 18.96
C ALA A 138 17.62 4.56 19.62
N GLU A 139 17.18 4.87 20.85
CA GLU A 139 17.66 6.01 21.62
C GLU A 139 19.06 5.79 22.20
N GLU A 140 19.41 4.55 22.59
CA GLU A 140 20.74 4.22 23.11
C GLU A 140 21.82 4.32 22.03
N ASN A 141 21.52 3.89 20.79
CA ASN A 141 22.44 4.00 19.65
C ASN A 141 22.62 5.44 19.12
N LYS A 142 21.76 6.39 19.50
CA LYS A 142 21.91 7.82 19.16
C LYS A 142 22.88 8.57 20.07
N LYS A 143 23.34 7.97 21.18
CA LYS A 143 24.36 8.58 22.04
C LYS A 143 25.73 8.32 21.41
N PRO A 144 26.43 9.33 20.85
CA PRO A 144 27.67 9.05 20.17
C PRO A 144 28.73 8.77 21.23
N GLY A 145 29.49 7.68 21.05
CA GLY A 145 30.52 7.17 21.98
C GLY A 145 31.72 8.11 22.21
N TRP A 146 31.61 9.39 21.87
CA TRP A 146 32.65 10.40 22.06
C TRP A 146 32.76 10.87 23.52
N PHE A 147 31.66 10.90 24.27
CA PHE A 147 31.68 11.32 25.68
C PHE A 147 32.51 10.39 26.59
N ARG A 148 32.66 9.11 26.22
CA ARG A 148 33.46 8.14 26.98
C ARG A 148 34.97 8.26 26.73
N ARG A 149 35.39 8.90 25.63
CA ARG A 149 36.81 9.12 25.27
C ARG A 149 37.40 10.44 25.80
N LEU A 150 36.56 11.40 26.21
CA LEU A 150 37.00 12.74 26.63
C LEU A 150 37.17 12.91 28.15
N PHE A 151 36.57 12.04 28.98
CA PHE A 151 36.63 12.16 30.45
C PHE A 151 37.05 10.86 31.16
N GLY A 152 37.58 9.88 30.42
CA GLY A 152 38.10 8.64 30.98
C GLY A 152 39.60 8.70 31.25
N ARG A 153 40.02 9.43 32.29
CA ARG A 153 41.29 9.20 32.97
C ARG A 153 41.18 9.58 34.44
#